data_AF-X0WV11-F1
#
_entry.id   AF-X0WV11-F1
#
_cell.length_a   1.000
_cell.length_b   1.000
_cell.length_c   1.000
_cell.angle_alpha   90.00
_cell.angle_beta   90.00
_cell.angle_gamma   90.00
#
_symmetry.space_group_name_H-M   'P 1'
#
loop_
_entity.id
_entity.type
_entity.pdbx_description
1 polymer ?
#
loop_
_entity_poly.entity_id
_entity_poly.type
_entity_poly.pdbx_seq_one_letter_code
_entity_poly.pdbx_strand_id
1 'polypeptide(L)'
;LFIDHADGCMIFDADGNGYIDYIGSWGPMILGHRHPAVMEAISRVLERGTSYGAPTDLEVELAELIIEAVPSVEMIRMVNSGTEATMSAIRLARGVTGRDAIIKFDGCYHGHADSLLVEAGSGVATLGIPGSPGVPGSFVAHTLSLPYNDIDCIKTVMADRREEIACIIVEPVAGNMGLVPPVDGFLETLRKLTREAGSLLIFDEVMTGFRVAYGGAQSLYGISPDITCLGKIIGGGLPVGAYGGKREILEHMAPQG
;
A
#
# COMPACT_ATOMS: atom_id res chain seq x y z
N LEU A 1 -4.05 -23.16 -15.88
CA LEU A 1 -5.40 -22.98 -15.31
C LEU A 1 -5.98 -21.68 -15.86
N PHE A 2 -7.10 -21.73 -16.56
CA PHE A 2 -7.84 -20.55 -17.01
C PHE A 2 -9.18 -20.53 -16.28
N ILE A 3 -9.53 -19.42 -15.64
CA ILE A 3 -10.75 -19.31 -14.83
C ILE A 3 -11.91 -18.88 -15.73
N ASP A 4 -13.04 -19.55 -15.61
CA ASP A 4 -14.29 -19.23 -16.30
C ASP A 4 -15.19 -18.34 -15.42
N HIS A 5 -15.54 -18.81 -14.23
CA HIS A 5 -16.35 -18.05 -13.28
C HIS A 5 -15.99 -18.38 -11.81
N ALA A 6 -16.55 -17.60 -10.90
CA ALA A 6 -16.36 -17.75 -9.46
C ALA A 6 -17.64 -17.39 -8.70
N ASP A 7 -17.93 -18.08 -7.60
CA ASP A 7 -19.13 -17.84 -6.78
C ASP A 7 -18.86 -18.20 -5.32
N GLY A 8 -19.14 -17.28 -4.39
CA GLY A 8 -18.86 -17.47 -2.98
C GLY A 8 -17.38 -17.77 -2.73
N CYS A 9 -17.07 -18.93 -2.15
CA CYS A 9 -15.70 -19.37 -1.89
C CYS A 9 -15.08 -20.23 -3.02
N MET A 10 -15.77 -20.37 -4.16
CA MET A 10 -15.37 -21.28 -5.23
C MET A 10 -14.91 -20.52 -6.49
N ILE A 11 -13.91 -21.07 -7.18
CA ILE A 11 -13.56 -20.73 -8.56
C ILE A 11 -13.70 -21.96 -9.45
N PHE A 12 -14.09 -21.74 -10.71
CA PHE A 12 -14.28 -22.79 -11.69
C PHE A 12 -13.41 -22.50 -12.92
N ASP A 13 -12.65 -23.50 -13.35
CA ASP A 13 -11.83 -23.37 -14.55
C ASP A 13 -12.63 -23.65 -15.84
N ALA A 14 -12.04 -23.31 -16.98
CA ALA A 14 -12.65 -23.48 -18.30
C ALA A 14 -12.93 -24.95 -18.67
N ASP A 15 -12.36 -25.91 -17.95
CA ASP A 15 -12.59 -27.35 -18.12
C ASP A 15 -13.71 -27.87 -17.18
N GLY A 16 -14.29 -27.00 -16.35
CA GLY A 16 -15.38 -27.30 -15.44
C GLY A 16 -14.95 -27.83 -14.07
N ASN A 17 -13.65 -27.81 -13.74
CA ASN A 17 -13.19 -28.19 -12.40
C ASN A 17 -13.45 -27.06 -11.40
N GLY A 18 -13.95 -27.41 -10.22
CA GLY A 18 -14.19 -26.46 -9.12
C GLY A 18 -13.13 -26.56 -8.03
N TYR A 19 -12.72 -25.40 -7.49
CA TYR A 19 -11.70 -25.29 -6.44
C TYR A 19 -12.20 -24.37 -5.33
N ILE A 20 -11.87 -24.71 -4.07
CA ILE A 20 -12.00 -23.77 -2.96
C ILE A 20 -10.90 -22.72 -3.12
N ASP A 21 -11.29 -21.44 -3.18
CA ASP A 21 -10.38 -20.34 -3.48
C ASP A 21 -9.83 -19.68 -2.22
N TYR A 22 -8.55 -19.92 -1.96
CA TYR A 22 -7.77 -19.22 -0.93
C TYR A 22 -6.96 -18.03 -1.48
N ILE A 23 -6.98 -17.80 -2.80
CA ILE A 23 -6.34 -16.64 -3.44
C ILE A 23 -7.25 -15.42 -3.35
N GLY A 24 -8.55 -15.58 -3.62
CA GLY A 24 -9.54 -14.50 -3.48
C GLY A 24 -9.19 -13.27 -4.31
N SER A 25 -8.75 -13.48 -5.56
CA SER A 25 -8.20 -12.46 -6.45
C SER A 25 -7.01 -11.67 -5.85
N TRP A 26 -6.17 -12.35 -5.06
CA TRP A 26 -5.06 -11.78 -4.29
C TRP A 26 -5.48 -10.87 -3.13
N GLY A 27 -6.74 -10.90 -2.71
CA GLY A 27 -7.23 -10.20 -1.52
C GLY A 27 -8.55 -9.41 -1.61
N PRO A 28 -9.04 -8.88 -2.75
CA PRO A 28 -10.28 -8.09 -2.77
C PRO A 28 -11.52 -8.86 -2.31
N MET A 29 -11.56 -10.17 -2.51
CA MET A 29 -12.75 -11.00 -2.31
C MET A 29 -12.94 -11.43 -0.86
N ILE A 30 -12.90 -10.47 0.09
CA ILE A 30 -13.10 -10.76 1.52
C ILE A 30 -14.52 -11.26 1.84
N LEU A 31 -15.51 -10.85 1.04
CA LEU A 31 -16.90 -11.32 1.13
C LEU A 31 -17.18 -12.55 0.26
N GLY A 32 -16.14 -13.12 -0.38
CA GLY A 32 -16.28 -14.10 -1.45
C GLY A 32 -16.63 -13.47 -2.80
N HIS A 33 -16.59 -14.29 -3.84
CA HIS A 33 -16.92 -13.92 -5.22
C HIS A 33 -18.42 -13.68 -5.39
N ARG A 34 -18.78 -12.73 -6.26
CA ARG A 34 -20.18 -12.41 -6.64
C ARG A 34 -21.13 -12.17 -5.45
N HIS A 35 -20.64 -11.58 -4.36
CA HIS A 35 -21.49 -11.27 -3.22
C HIS A 35 -22.73 -10.45 -3.66
N PRO A 36 -23.97 -10.87 -3.34
CA PRO A 36 -25.19 -10.28 -3.92
C PRO A 36 -25.29 -8.76 -3.78
N ALA A 37 -24.95 -8.22 -2.60
CA ALA A 37 -24.99 -6.77 -2.36
C ALA A 37 -23.98 -5.98 -3.24
N VAL A 38 -22.81 -6.56 -3.53
CA VAL A 38 -21.79 -5.94 -4.38
C VAL A 38 -22.27 -5.96 -5.84
N MET A 39 -22.80 -7.09 -6.29
CA MET A 39 -23.34 -7.22 -7.65
C MET A 39 -24.51 -6.26 -7.88
N GLU A 40 -25.42 -6.13 -6.93
CA GLU A 40 -26.55 -5.20 -7.02
C GLU A 40 -26.09 -3.74 -7.08
N ALA A 41 -25.11 -3.35 -6.26
CA ALA A 41 -24.52 -2.01 -6.30
C ALA A 41 -23.87 -1.70 -7.65
N ILE A 42 -23.08 -2.64 -8.20
CA ILE A 42 -22.46 -2.51 -9.52
C ILE A 42 -23.52 -2.37 -10.61
N SER A 43 -24.54 -3.25 -10.61
CA SER A 43 -25.61 -3.21 -11.61
C SER A 43 -26.36 -1.88 -11.62
N ARG A 44 -26.63 -1.28 -10.45
CA ARG A 44 -27.24 0.06 -10.36
C ARG A 44 -26.37 1.15 -10.96
N VAL A 45 -25.05 1.09 -10.79
CA VAL A 45 -24.13 2.08 -11.38
C VAL A 45 -24.10 1.93 -12.91
N LEU A 46 -24.15 0.70 -13.44
CA LEU A 46 -24.14 0.46 -14.89
C LEU A 46 -25.32 1.15 -15.62
N GLU A 47 -26.46 1.34 -14.97
CA GLU A 47 -27.61 2.06 -15.53
C GLU A 47 -27.38 3.57 -15.68
N ARG A 48 -26.46 4.14 -14.90
CA ARG A 48 -26.15 5.58 -14.86
C ARG A 48 -24.88 5.94 -15.63
N GLY A 49 -24.11 4.94 -16.08
CA GLY A 49 -22.77 5.11 -16.66
C GLY A 49 -21.64 4.96 -15.64
N THR A 50 -20.44 4.62 -16.10
CA THR A 50 -19.31 4.21 -15.23
C THR A 50 -18.20 5.24 -15.10
N SER A 51 -18.24 6.34 -15.86
CA SER A 51 -17.21 7.37 -15.83
C SER A 51 -17.74 8.69 -16.39
N TYR A 52 -17.43 9.80 -15.72
CA TYR A 52 -17.99 11.12 -16.01
C TYR A 52 -16.95 12.22 -16.23
N GLY A 53 -15.71 12.03 -15.78
CA GLY A 53 -14.68 13.07 -15.81
C GLY A 53 -14.98 14.28 -14.91
N ALA A 54 -15.90 14.11 -13.93
CA ALA A 54 -16.30 15.10 -12.96
C ALA A 54 -16.63 14.40 -11.62
N PRO A 55 -16.56 15.12 -10.48
CA PRO A 55 -16.81 14.53 -9.17
C PRO A 55 -18.21 13.93 -9.00
N THR A 56 -18.31 12.90 -8.18
CA THR A 56 -19.54 12.21 -7.81
C THR A 56 -19.73 12.14 -6.30
N ASP A 57 -20.97 11.96 -5.86
CA ASP A 57 -21.34 11.72 -4.45
C ASP A 57 -20.71 10.42 -3.89
N LEU A 58 -20.61 9.38 -4.72
CA LEU A 58 -20.01 8.10 -4.34
C LEU A 58 -18.53 8.20 -3.95
N GLU A 59 -17.78 9.15 -4.55
CA GLU A 59 -16.39 9.42 -4.15
C GLU A 59 -16.30 9.97 -2.73
N VAL A 60 -17.23 10.85 -2.36
CA VAL A 60 -17.31 11.44 -1.02
C VAL A 60 -17.72 10.39 0.01
N GLU A 61 -18.75 9.60 -0.28
CA GLU A 61 -19.22 8.53 0.61
C GLU A 61 -18.10 7.51 0.89
N LEU A 62 -17.39 7.06 -0.14
CA LEU A 62 -16.27 6.13 0.03
C LEU A 62 -15.12 6.75 0.84
N ALA A 63 -14.82 8.03 0.61
CA ALA A 63 -13.79 8.74 1.37
C ALA A 63 -14.14 8.84 2.87
N GLU A 64 -15.38 9.21 3.19
CA GLU A 64 -15.88 9.32 4.57
C GLU A 64 -15.83 7.96 5.28
N LEU A 65 -16.27 6.88 4.62
CA LEU A 65 -16.22 5.53 5.17
C LEU A 65 -14.79 5.07 5.49
N ILE A 66 -13.82 5.39 4.63
CA ILE A 66 -12.42 5.02 4.87
C ILE A 66 -11.82 5.86 6.01
N ILE A 67 -12.12 7.16 6.06
CA ILE A 67 -11.66 8.06 7.13
C ILE A 67 -12.20 7.60 8.49
N GLU A 68 -13.47 7.17 8.54
CA GLU A 68 -14.08 6.63 9.78
C GLU A 68 -13.40 5.31 10.21
N ALA A 69 -13.10 4.43 9.26
CA ALA A 69 -12.56 3.10 9.55
C ALA A 69 -11.05 3.10 9.87
N VAL A 70 -10.27 4.02 9.30
CA VAL A 70 -8.80 4.02 9.35
C VAL A 70 -8.29 5.29 10.05
N PRO A 71 -8.02 5.25 11.37
CA PRO A 71 -7.82 6.47 12.17
C PRO A 71 -6.65 7.38 11.77
N SER A 72 -5.65 6.87 11.04
CA SER A 72 -4.55 7.72 10.56
C SER A 72 -4.93 8.60 9.36
N VAL A 73 -6.10 8.38 8.75
CA VAL A 73 -6.50 8.98 7.48
C VAL A 73 -7.49 10.11 7.76
N GLU A 74 -7.05 11.36 7.59
CA GLU A 74 -7.88 12.57 7.72
C GLU A 74 -8.28 13.14 6.35
N MET A 75 -7.53 12.77 5.31
CA MET A 75 -7.75 13.09 3.91
C MET A 75 -7.25 11.94 3.05
N ILE A 76 -7.95 11.63 1.97
CA ILE A 76 -7.65 10.49 1.09
C ILE A 76 -7.81 10.87 -0.38
N ARG A 77 -7.00 10.25 -1.24
CA ARG A 77 -7.10 10.36 -2.70
C ARG A 77 -7.24 8.97 -3.31
N MET A 78 -8.27 8.81 -4.15
CA MET A 78 -8.47 7.59 -4.95
C MET A 78 -7.56 7.60 -6.19
N VAL A 79 -7.10 6.40 -6.55
CA VAL A 79 -6.31 6.08 -7.75
C VAL A 79 -6.76 4.71 -8.27
N ASN A 80 -6.15 4.20 -9.33
CA ASN A 80 -6.61 2.97 -9.99
C ASN A 80 -5.89 1.71 -9.49
N SER A 81 -4.80 1.86 -8.73
CA SER A 81 -4.02 0.71 -8.25
C SER A 81 -3.22 1.00 -6.98
N GLY A 82 -2.79 -0.07 -6.31
CA GLY A 82 -1.80 0.03 -5.23
C GLY A 82 -0.46 0.62 -5.70
N THR A 83 -0.02 0.32 -6.92
CA THR A 83 1.19 0.92 -7.51
C THR A 83 1.09 2.44 -7.62
N GLU A 84 -0.05 2.95 -8.08
CA GLU A 84 -0.30 4.40 -8.17
C GLU A 84 -0.36 5.06 -6.78
N ALA A 85 -0.90 4.34 -5.80
CA ALA A 85 -0.98 4.82 -4.42
C ALA A 85 0.42 4.96 -3.80
N THR A 86 1.26 3.92 -3.88
CA THR A 86 2.60 3.91 -3.29
C THR A 86 3.53 4.90 -3.98
N MET A 87 3.51 5.01 -5.33
CA MET A 87 4.32 6.02 -6.02
C MET A 87 3.90 7.45 -5.66
N SER A 88 2.61 7.68 -5.42
CA SER A 88 2.09 8.98 -5.04
C SER A 88 2.43 9.32 -3.59
N ALA A 89 2.31 8.36 -2.67
CA ALA A 89 2.71 8.50 -1.28
C ALA A 89 4.21 8.79 -1.12
N ILE A 90 5.07 8.09 -1.87
CA ILE A 90 6.52 8.33 -1.88
C ILE A 90 6.84 9.73 -2.43
N ARG A 91 6.24 10.10 -3.57
CA ARG A 91 6.41 11.43 -4.15
C ARG A 91 5.97 12.53 -3.18
N LEU A 92 4.86 12.33 -2.48
CA LEU A 92 4.38 13.26 -1.46
C LEU A 92 5.37 13.38 -0.30
N ALA A 93 5.88 12.26 0.21
CA ALA A 93 6.86 12.27 1.28
C ALA A 93 8.15 13.02 0.89
N ARG A 94 8.65 12.82 -0.33
CA ARG A 94 9.77 13.59 -0.88
C ARG A 94 9.45 15.09 -0.94
N GLY A 95 8.27 15.45 -1.45
CA GLY A 95 7.82 16.84 -1.54
C GLY A 95 7.69 17.55 -0.19
N VAL A 96 7.15 16.86 0.82
CA VAL A 96 6.97 17.40 2.17
C VAL A 96 8.30 17.55 2.91
N THR A 97 9.20 16.57 2.78
CA THR A 97 10.46 16.56 3.53
C THR A 97 11.60 17.30 2.83
N GLY A 98 11.51 17.51 1.51
CA GLY A 98 12.59 18.03 0.68
C GLY A 98 13.77 17.06 0.53
N ARG A 99 13.55 15.76 0.77
CA ARG A 99 14.57 14.72 0.78
C ARG A 99 14.33 13.70 -0.33
N ASP A 100 15.39 13.05 -0.80
CA ASP A 100 15.31 12.14 -1.95
C ASP A 100 15.23 10.66 -1.56
N ALA A 101 15.93 10.25 -0.50
CA ALA A 101 16.12 8.83 -0.22
C ALA A 101 14.90 8.22 0.49
N ILE A 102 14.60 6.96 0.17
CA ILE A 102 13.57 6.17 0.83
C ILE A 102 14.15 4.87 1.35
N ILE A 103 13.50 4.31 2.37
CA ILE A 103 13.78 2.97 2.87
C ILE A 103 12.58 2.07 2.57
N LYS A 104 12.85 0.90 1.99
CA LYS A 104 11.91 -0.23 1.90
C LYS A 104 12.56 -1.48 2.48
N PHE A 105 11.78 -2.54 2.61
CA PHE A 105 12.27 -3.80 3.16
C PHE A 105 12.31 -4.93 2.14
N ASP A 106 13.30 -5.80 2.25
CA ASP A 106 13.47 -6.99 1.41
C ASP A 106 12.23 -7.89 1.51
N GLY A 107 11.78 -8.42 0.37
CA GLY A 107 10.56 -9.23 0.29
C GLY A 107 9.24 -8.45 0.35
N CYS A 108 9.24 -7.18 0.78
CA CYS A 108 8.09 -6.30 0.62
C CYS A 108 7.95 -5.79 -0.82
N TYR A 109 6.73 -5.79 -1.35
CA TYR A 109 6.39 -5.33 -2.70
C TYR A 109 5.35 -4.21 -2.64
N HIS A 110 5.70 -3.08 -3.26
CA HIS A 110 4.93 -1.84 -3.21
C HIS A 110 4.51 -1.38 -4.62
N GLY A 111 4.29 -2.33 -5.54
CA GLY A 111 4.11 -2.03 -6.96
C GLY A 111 5.43 -1.95 -7.73
N HIS A 112 5.32 -1.65 -9.02
CA HIS A 112 6.44 -1.74 -9.97
C HIS A 112 6.95 -0.38 -10.47
N ALA A 113 6.80 0.69 -9.67
CA ALA A 113 7.43 1.95 -10.00
C ALA A 113 8.95 1.78 -10.00
N ASP A 114 9.66 2.37 -10.97
CA ASP A 114 11.09 2.11 -11.20
C ASP A 114 11.95 2.26 -9.93
N SER A 115 11.68 3.27 -9.10
CA SER A 115 12.43 3.51 -7.86
C SER A 115 12.26 2.41 -6.80
N LEU A 116 11.27 1.52 -6.95
CA LEU A 116 11.02 0.41 -6.04
C LEU A 116 11.59 -0.92 -6.55
N LEU A 117 12.01 -0.98 -7.81
CA LEU A 117 12.58 -2.17 -8.46
C LEU A 117 14.09 -2.26 -8.16
N VAL A 118 14.42 -2.36 -6.87
CA VAL A 118 15.79 -2.46 -6.36
C VAL A 118 16.05 -3.88 -5.86
N GLU A 119 17.27 -4.36 -6.06
CA GLU A 119 17.72 -5.64 -5.53
C GLU A 119 17.69 -5.65 -3.99
N ALA A 120 17.30 -6.79 -3.42
CA ALA A 120 17.30 -7.02 -1.98
C ALA A 120 18.70 -6.86 -1.38
N GLY A 121 18.80 -6.31 -0.17
CA GLY A 121 20.07 -6.10 0.53
C GLY A 121 20.96 -4.97 -0.02
N SER A 122 20.54 -4.28 -1.08
CA SER A 122 21.27 -3.13 -1.65
C SER A 122 21.48 -2.00 -0.63
N GLY A 123 20.60 -1.82 0.36
CA GLY A 123 20.77 -0.80 1.40
C GLY A 123 21.95 -1.06 2.36
N VAL A 124 22.45 -2.30 2.45
CA VAL A 124 23.49 -2.72 3.41
C VAL A 124 24.89 -2.75 2.80
N ALA A 125 25.01 -3.07 1.50
CA ALA A 125 26.32 -3.29 0.85
C ALA A 125 26.65 -2.32 -0.31
N THR A 126 25.66 -1.81 -1.03
CA THR A 126 25.85 -1.07 -2.30
C THR A 126 24.62 -0.24 -2.66
N LEU A 127 24.72 1.09 -2.70
CA LEU A 127 23.59 1.98 -3.01
C LEU A 127 22.87 1.59 -4.32
N GLY A 128 21.62 1.13 -4.19
CA GLY A 128 20.64 1.08 -5.28
C GLY A 128 21.04 0.24 -6.49
N ILE A 129 21.24 -1.07 -6.34
CA ILE A 129 21.42 -1.95 -7.50
C ILE A 129 20.03 -2.21 -8.14
N PRO A 130 19.86 -1.98 -9.46
CA PRO A 130 18.60 -2.30 -10.14
C PRO A 130 18.23 -3.79 -10.01
N GLY A 131 17.02 -4.08 -9.54
CA GLY A 131 16.50 -5.44 -9.39
C GLY A 131 15.85 -6.02 -10.65
N SER A 132 15.68 -5.21 -11.70
CA SER A 132 15.07 -5.63 -12.97
C SER A 132 15.77 -4.98 -14.17
N PRO A 133 15.95 -5.71 -15.30
CA PRO A 133 16.34 -5.11 -16.56
C PRO A 133 15.40 -3.96 -16.96
N GLY A 134 15.96 -2.94 -17.62
CA GLY A 134 15.20 -1.76 -18.09
C GLY A 134 15.12 -0.61 -17.08
N VAL A 135 15.53 -0.81 -15.82
CA VAL A 135 15.58 0.23 -14.80
C VAL A 135 16.98 0.87 -14.76
N PRO A 136 17.13 2.18 -15.06
CA PRO A 136 18.41 2.87 -14.93
C PRO A 136 18.89 2.91 -13.48
N GLY A 137 20.21 2.78 -13.25
CA GLY A 137 20.80 2.89 -11.91
C GLY A 137 20.48 4.21 -11.20
N SER A 138 20.34 5.31 -11.95
CA SER A 138 19.95 6.61 -11.39
C SER A 138 18.55 6.63 -10.76
N PHE A 139 17.64 5.74 -11.18
CA PHE A 139 16.27 5.72 -10.66
C PHE A 139 16.17 5.01 -9.31
N VAL A 140 17.14 4.14 -9.00
CA VAL A 140 17.20 3.34 -7.78
C VAL A 140 18.26 3.82 -6.79
N ALA A 141 19.10 4.77 -7.18
CA ALA A 141 20.17 5.35 -6.35
C ALA A 141 19.67 5.93 -5.01
N HIS A 142 18.40 6.35 -4.96
CA HIS A 142 17.76 6.93 -3.78
C HIS A 142 16.84 5.95 -3.04
N THR A 143 17.03 4.64 -3.23
CA THR A 143 16.22 3.64 -2.55
C THR A 143 17.12 2.65 -1.82
N LEU A 144 16.91 2.53 -0.52
CA LEU A 144 17.61 1.60 0.35
C LEU A 144 16.68 0.42 0.65
N SER A 145 17.10 -0.78 0.26
CA SER A 145 16.41 -2.02 0.64
C SER A 145 17.12 -2.67 1.82
N LEU A 146 16.43 -2.78 2.95
CA LEU A 146 16.94 -3.35 4.19
C LEU A 146 16.22 -4.66 4.54
N PRO A 147 16.82 -5.56 5.35
CA PRO A 147 16.11 -6.75 5.77
C PRO A 147 14.87 -6.42 6.61
N TYR A 148 13.71 -6.99 6.26
CA TYR A 148 12.50 -6.88 7.08
C TYR A 148 12.74 -7.48 8.47
N ASN A 149 12.12 -6.91 9.52
CA ASN A 149 12.30 -7.31 10.92
C ASN A 149 13.72 -7.12 11.51
N ASP A 150 14.68 -6.54 10.79
CA ASP A 150 16.01 -6.23 11.33
C ASP A 150 16.04 -4.83 11.98
N ILE A 151 15.72 -4.81 13.27
CA ILE A 151 15.65 -3.60 14.10
C ILE A 151 17.02 -2.91 14.21
N ASP A 152 18.11 -3.68 14.28
CA ASP A 152 19.45 -3.11 14.48
C ASP A 152 19.97 -2.49 13.19
N CYS A 153 19.72 -3.13 12.04
CA CYS A 153 20.05 -2.58 10.73
C CYS A 153 19.38 -1.23 10.49
N ILE A 154 18.06 -1.10 10.72
CA ILE A 154 17.36 0.16 10.51
C ILE A 154 17.84 1.26 11.47
N LYS A 155 18.17 0.93 12.72
CA LYS A 155 18.73 1.89 13.68
C LYS A 155 20.08 2.42 13.21
N THR A 156 20.98 1.55 12.73
CA THR A 156 22.28 1.96 12.20
C THR A 156 22.11 2.87 10.99
N VAL A 157 21.28 2.47 10.01
CA VAL A 157 21.04 3.29 8.80
C VAL A 157 20.44 4.66 9.14
N MET A 158 19.47 4.70 10.07
CA MET A 158 18.88 5.96 10.50
C MET A 158 19.85 6.82 11.33
N ALA A 159 20.75 6.23 12.11
CA ALA A 159 21.79 6.98 12.82
C ALA A 159 22.73 7.70 11.84
N ASP A 160 23.09 7.03 10.74
CA ASP A 160 24.05 7.55 9.77
C ASP A 160 23.42 8.50 8.74
N ARG A 161 22.17 8.26 8.33
CA ARG A 161 21.58 8.88 7.12
C ARG A 161 20.21 9.53 7.30
N ARG A 162 19.70 9.67 8.52
CA ARG A 162 18.36 10.23 8.80
C ARG A 162 18.01 11.54 8.07
N GLU A 163 18.99 12.40 7.81
CA GLU A 163 18.79 13.70 7.15
C GLU A 163 18.50 13.57 5.65
N GLU A 164 18.83 12.42 5.04
CA GLU A 164 18.59 12.12 3.62
C GLU A 164 17.26 11.39 3.39
N ILE A 165 16.67 10.79 4.44
CA ILE A 165 15.51 9.90 4.32
C ILE A 165 14.21 10.70 4.33
N ALA A 166 13.49 10.68 3.22
CA ALA A 166 12.14 11.22 3.09
C ALA A 166 11.10 10.34 3.79
N CYS A 167 11.15 9.03 3.57
CA CYS A 167 10.23 8.10 4.19
C CYS A 167 10.77 6.69 4.36
N ILE A 168 10.11 5.96 5.26
CA ILE A 168 10.16 4.50 5.35
C ILE A 168 8.81 3.98 4.87
N ILE A 169 8.81 3.12 3.84
CA ILE A 169 7.62 2.40 3.37
C ILE A 169 7.71 0.93 3.75
N VAL A 170 6.63 0.37 4.30
CA VAL A 170 6.61 -0.99 4.83
C VAL A 170 5.24 -1.64 4.68
N GLU A 171 5.20 -2.93 4.36
CA GLU A 171 4.02 -3.78 4.59
C GLU A 171 3.98 -4.09 6.09
N PRO A 172 2.98 -3.62 6.87
CA PRO A 172 2.99 -3.82 8.33
C PRO A 172 2.93 -5.29 8.72
N VAL A 173 2.34 -6.13 7.86
CA VAL A 173 2.51 -7.57 7.81
C VAL A 173 2.91 -7.88 6.38
N ALA A 174 4.11 -8.42 6.16
CA ALA A 174 4.54 -8.74 4.80
C ALA A 174 3.71 -9.92 4.27
N GLY A 175 3.18 -9.76 3.05
CA GLY A 175 2.42 -10.81 2.35
C GLY A 175 3.09 -11.31 1.07
N ASN A 176 3.95 -10.49 0.46
CA ASN A 176 4.57 -10.79 -0.84
C ASN A 176 5.78 -11.74 -0.77
N MET A 177 6.31 -11.97 0.43
CA MET A 177 7.32 -13.00 0.72
C MET A 177 6.75 -14.16 1.54
N GLY A 178 5.45 -14.42 1.38
CA GLY A 178 4.66 -15.22 2.31
C GLY A 178 4.14 -14.38 3.48
N LEU A 179 3.35 -14.99 4.37
CA LEU A 179 2.80 -14.33 5.56
C LEU A 179 3.87 -14.23 6.64
N VAL A 180 4.49 -13.05 6.76
CA VAL A 180 5.53 -12.76 7.76
C VAL A 180 5.08 -11.59 8.64
N PRO A 181 4.60 -11.86 9.87
CA PRO A 181 4.27 -10.82 10.84
C PRO A 181 5.51 -10.00 11.26
N PRO A 182 5.30 -8.76 11.73
CA PRO A 182 6.37 -7.98 12.32
C PRO A 182 6.82 -8.64 13.63
N VAL A 183 8.12 -8.61 13.93
CA VAL A 183 8.62 -8.98 15.25
C VAL A 183 8.29 -7.87 16.26
N ASP A 184 8.16 -8.24 17.53
CA ASP A 184 7.86 -7.30 18.62
C ASP A 184 8.82 -6.10 18.60
N GLY A 185 8.27 -4.89 18.62
CA GLY A 185 9.04 -3.65 18.63
C GLY A 185 9.52 -3.18 17.26
N PHE A 186 9.31 -3.93 16.17
CA PHE A 186 9.75 -3.51 14.84
C PHE A 186 9.00 -2.27 14.36
N LEU A 187 7.66 -2.32 14.29
CA LEU A 187 6.85 -1.20 13.80
C LEU A 187 6.94 0.03 14.72
N GLU A 188 7.03 -0.19 16.03
CA GLU A 188 7.28 0.84 17.05
C GLU A 188 8.62 1.54 16.79
N THR A 189 9.66 0.76 16.47
CA THR A 189 10.98 1.30 16.12
C THR A 189 10.90 2.16 14.86
N LEU A 190 10.25 1.67 13.79
CA LEU A 190 10.07 2.46 12.57
C LEU A 190 9.34 3.77 12.85
N ARG A 191 8.26 3.71 13.65
CA ARG A 191 7.49 4.90 14.03
C ARG A 191 8.30 5.90 14.85
N LYS A 192 9.10 5.41 15.81
CA LYS A 192 9.97 6.26 16.63
C LYS A 192 11.04 6.94 15.77
N LEU A 193 11.78 6.18 14.97
CA LEU A 193 12.88 6.69 14.15
C LEU A 193 12.41 7.72 13.12
N THR A 194 11.28 7.47 12.45
CA THR A 194 10.70 8.42 11.50
C THR A 194 10.33 9.75 12.17
N ARG A 195 9.68 9.71 13.35
CA ARG A 195 9.35 10.94 14.11
C ARG A 195 10.57 11.71 14.53
N GLU A 196 11.60 11.04 15.06
CA GLU A 196 12.84 11.68 15.51
C GLU A 196 13.62 12.30 14.34
N ALA A 197 13.57 11.70 13.16
CA ALA A 197 14.27 12.16 11.96
C ALA A 197 13.50 13.21 11.14
N GLY A 198 12.20 13.39 11.39
CA GLY A 198 11.32 14.16 10.49
C GLY A 198 11.07 13.47 9.14
N SER A 199 11.28 12.16 9.05
CA SER A 199 10.88 11.33 7.90
C SER A 199 9.44 10.88 8.06
N LEU A 200 8.75 10.55 6.98
CA LEU A 200 7.39 10.00 7.04
C LEU A 200 7.40 8.47 7.16
N LEU A 201 6.48 7.92 7.95
CA LEU A 201 6.17 6.49 7.95
C LEU A 201 5.00 6.23 7.00
N ILE A 202 5.22 5.38 6.00
CA ILE A 202 4.19 4.95 5.05
C ILE A 202 3.88 3.48 5.33
N PHE A 203 2.62 3.18 5.65
CA PHE A 203 2.12 1.82 5.68
C PHE A 203 1.52 1.46 4.32
N ASP A 204 2.06 0.44 3.69
CA ASP A 204 1.42 -0.22 2.56
C ASP A 204 0.42 -1.25 3.09
N GLU A 205 -0.84 -0.82 3.18
CA GLU A 205 -1.97 -1.62 3.60
C GLU A 205 -2.80 -2.10 2.41
N VAL A 206 -2.22 -2.16 1.21
CA VAL A 206 -2.93 -2.64 0.01
C VAL A 206 -3.37 -4.10 0.19
N MET A 207 -2.66 -4.90 0.99
CA MET A 207 -3.09 -6.29 1.34
C MET A 207 -3.72 -6.40 2.72
N THR A 208 -3.19 -5.68 3.71
CA THR A 208 -3.61 -5.83 5.12
C THR A 208 -4.83 -5.00 5.48
N GLY A 209 -5.07 -3.88 4.81
CA GLY A 209 -6.18 -2.97 5.05
C GLY A 209 -7.52 -3.67 4.92
N PHE A 210 -8.41 -3.48 5.90
CA PHE A 210 -9.72 -4.14 6.02
C PHE A 210 -9.69 -5.68 6.08
N ARG A 211 -8.50 -6.31 6.08
CA ARG A 211 -8.33 -7.77 6.08
C ARG A 211 -7.90 -8.30 7.44
N VAL A 212 -6.81 -7.74 7.98
CA VAL A 212 -6.27 -8.22 9.27
C VAL A 212 -7.05 -7.66 10.45
N ALA A 213 -7.69 -6.50 10.26
CA ALA A 213 -8.65 -5.87 11.15
C ALA A 213 -9.47 -4.85 10.34
N TYR A 214 -10.62 -4.41 10.87
CA TYR A 214 -11.46 -3.41 10.21
C TYR A 214 -10.69 -2.13 9.89
N GLY A 215 -9.89 -1.60 10.83
CA GLY A 215 -9.01 -0.46 10.61
C GLY A 215 -7.60 -0.80 10.10
N GLY A 216 -7.41 -1.99 9.52
CA GLY A 216 -6.11 -2.46 9.02
C GLY A 216 -5.09 -2.82 10.10
N ALA A 217 -3.88 -3.17 9.68
CA ALA A 217 -2.77 -3.56 10.54
C ALA A 217 -2.37 -2.44 11.51
N GLN A 218 -2.48 -1.18 11.10
CA GLN A 218 -2.27 -0.05 12.00
C GLN A 218 -3.15 -0.10 13.26
N SER A 219 -4.42 -0.50 13.12
CA SER A 219 -5.33 -0.65 14.26
C SER A 219 -5.00 -1.88 15.10
N LEU A 220 -4.58 -2.98 14.45
CA LEU A 220 -4.20 -4.23 15.10
C LEU A 220 -2.94 -4.06 15.98
N TYR A 221 -1.93 -3.34 15.48
CA TYR A 221 -0.66 -3.13 16.18
C TYR A 221 -0.60 -1.80 16.95
N GLY A 222 -1.63 -0.96 16.86
CA GLY A 222 -1.67 0.34 17.56
C GLY A 222 -0.62 1.35 17.07
N ILE A 223 -0.23 1.29 15.79
CA ILE A 223 0.78 2.17 15.19
C ILE A 223 0.11 3.12 14.20
N SER A 224 0.22 4.42 14.42
CA SER A 224 -0.27 5.43 13.47
C SER A 224 0.83 5.82 12.45
N PRO A 225 0.74 5.38 11.19
CA PRO A 225 1.59 5.89 10.12
C PRO A 225 1.23 7.36 9.79
N ASP A 226 2.06 8.01 8.98
CA ASP A 226 1.77 9.35 8.45
C ASP A 226 0.95 9.28 7.16
N ILE A 227 1.20 8.24 6.34
CA ILE A 227 0.46 7.94 5.11
C ILE A 227 0.15 6.43 5.09
N THR A 228 -1.06 6.08 4.68
CA THR A 228 -1.52 4.71 4.43
C THR A 228 -1.86 4.57 2.95
N CYS A 229 -1.31 3.54 2.30
CA CYS A 229 -1.71 3.12 0.95
C CYS A 229 -2.71 1.97 1.05
N LEU A 230 -3.77 2.02 0.25
CA LEU A 230 -4.86 1.07 0.20
C LEU A 230 -5.12 0.61 -1.23
N GLY A 231 -5.80 -0.51 -1.36
CA GLY A 231 -6.28 -1.05 -2.63
C GLY A 231 -7.05 -2.32 -2.37
N LYS A 232 -7.16 -3.18 -3.39
CA LYS A 232 -7.82 -4.49 -3.30
C LYS A 232 -9.26 -4.37 -2.76
N ILE A 233 -9.44 -4.55 -1.45
CA ILE A 233 -10.75 -4.61 -0.79
C ILE A 233 -11.56 -3.32 -0.98
N ILE A 234 -10.91 -2.15 -0.98
CA ILE A 234 -11.63 -0.87 -1.17
C ILE A 234 -12.30 -0.76 -2.54
N GLY A 235 -11.86 -1.54 -3.53
CA GLY A 235 -12.48 -1.61 -4.85
C GLY A 235 -13.57 -2.69 -4.95
N GLY A 236 -13.77 -3.53 -3.93
CA GLY A 236 -14.75 -4.61 -3.94
C GLY A 236 -14.56 -5.61 -5.10
N GLY A 237 -13.34 -5.75 -5.61
CA GLY A 237 -13.02 -6.55 -6.80
C GLY A 237 -12.79 -5.76 -8.09
N LEU A 238 -13.03 -4.45 -8.09
CA LEU A 238 -12.72 -3.53 -9.19
C LEU A 238 -11.32 -2.90 -9.00
N PRO A 239 -10.66 -2.42 -10.07
CA PRO A 239 -9.37 -1.75 -9.99
C PRO A 239 -9.48 -0.39 -9.27
N VAL A 240 -9.11 -0.38 -7.98
CA VAL A 240 -9.05 0.83 -7.15
C VAL A 240 -7.84 0.73 -6.21
N GLY A 241 -7.15 1.85 -6.06
CA GLY A 241 -6.19 2.11 -5.00
C GLY A 241 -6.52 3.43 -4.31
N ALA A 242 -5.88 3.68 -3.19
CA ALA A 242 -5.95 4.99 -2.53
C ALA A 242 -4.70 5.24 -1.71
N TYR A 243 -4.40 6.51 -1.45
CA TYR A 243 -3.46 6.88 -0.41
C TYR A 243 -4.06 8.02 0.40
N GLY A 244 -3.89 7.95 1.72
CA GLY A 244 -4.45 8.92 2.64
C GLY A 244 -3.64 9.00 3.91
N GLY A 245 -3.88 10.01 4.72
CA GLY A 245 -3.05 10.29 5.88
C GLY A 245 -3.47 11.59 6.55
N LYS A 246 -2.55 12.18 7.31
CA LYS A 246 -2.79 13.49 7.95
C LYS A 246 -3.06 14.57 6.91
N ARG A 247 -4.03 15.43 7.20
CA ARG A 247 -4.45 16.52 6.32
C ARG A 247 -3.29 17.44 5.97
N GLU A 248 -2.49 17.83 6.97
CA GLU A 248 -1.32 18.70 6.79
C GLU A 248 -0.29 18.14 5.79
N ILE A 249 -0.22 16.80 5.63
CA ILE A 249 0.66 16.15 4.67
C ILE A 249 0.00 16.13 3.28
N LEU A 250 -1.27 15.71 3.19
CA LEU A 250 -1.98 15.58 1.91
C LEU A 250 -2.26 16.92 1.22
N GLU A 251 -2.39 18.02 1.96
CA GLU A 251 -2.61 19.37 1.41
C GLU A 251 -1.44 19.91 0.59
N HIS A 252 -0.25 19.30 0.69
CA HIS A 252 0.92 19.61 -0.15
C HIS A 252 0.79 19.10 -1.59
N MET A 253 -0.30 18.39 -1.90
CA MET A 253 -0.46 17.69 -3.16
C MET A 253 -1.45 18.44 -4.08
N ALA A 254 -1.01 18.74 -5.31
CA ALA A 254 -1.82 19.45 -6.29
C ALA A 254 -2.55 18.50 -7.25
N PRO A 255 -3.78 18.84 -7.69
CA PRO A 255 -4.71 19.77 -7.06
C PRO A 255 -5.26 19.19 -5.74
N GLN A 256 -5.72 20.05 -4.82
CA GLN A 256 -6.30 19.67 -3.51
C GLN A 256 -7.72 19.08 -3.60
N GLY A 257 -8.15 18.67 -4.81
CA GLY A 257 -9.50 18.15 -5.10
C GLY A 257 -9.90 16.96 -4.25
#